data_AF-A0A315ZAH4-F1
#
_entry.id   AF-A0A315ZAH4-F1
#
_cell.length_a   1.000
_cell.length_b   1.000
_cell.length_c   1.000
_cell.angle_alpha   90.00
_cell.angle_beta   90.00
_cell.angle_gamma   90.00
#
_symmetry.space_group_name_H-M   'P 1'
#
loop_
_entity.id
_entity.type
_entity.pdbx_description
1 polymer ?
#
loop_
_entity_poly.entity_id
_entity_poly.type
_entity_poly.pdbx_seq_one_letter_code
_entity_poly.pdbx_strand_id
1 'polypeptide(L)'
;MITVSEAVENYIHQSPYLLEAITDDIINYTALARKIKDEIEEELHKDIQVGAIVMALKRLKPKLNRLNIQDEVLSYVNKMGEIIVRSDLIDFTFKNSVTLIQKQQKLLREIENMKDIFHASSKGVYETNIVSSKKIEDIVENIFGSEELLHKTEKLGAITMRLPADNITVPGIYYYILKKIAWEGINISEVVSTTNEFTLIIDQKDVNRTFSLLHNMTQQ
;
A
#
# COMPACT_ATOMS: atom_id res chain seq x y z
N MET A 1 29.71 -5.13 21.24
CA MET A 1 30.34 -5.21 19.90
C MET A 1 29.54 -6.24 19.13
N ILE A 2 28.88 -5.85 18.03
CA ILE A 2 28.04 -6.76 17.27
C ILE A 2 28.90 -7.69 16.40
N THR A 3 28.40 -8.88 16.13
CA THR A 3 29.09 -9.90 15.31
C THR A 3 28.81 -9.70 13.81
N VAL A 4 29.61 -10.33 12.94
CA VAL A 4 29.32 -10.38 11.49
C VAL A 4 27.94 -10.97 11.22
N SER A 5 27.50 -11.93 12.03
CA SER A 5 26.16 -12.52 11.84
C SER A 5 25.05 -11.55 12.22
N GLU A 6 25.24 -10.75 13.28
CA GLU A 6 24.27 -9.72 13.70
C GLU A 6 24.23 -8.56 12.70
N ALA A 7 25.37 -8.07 12.23
CA ALA A 7 25.43 -7.02 11.21
C ALA A 7 24.73 -7.45 9.91
N VAL A 8 25.02 -8.67 9.42
CA VAL A 8 24.34 -9.23 8.24
C VAL A 8 22.84 -9.42 8.49
N GLU A 9 22.44 -9.88 9.67
CA GLU A 9 21.03 -10.02 10.05
C GLU A 9 20.31 -8.67 10.04
N ASN A 10 20.90 -7.64 10.65
CA ASN A 10 20.36 -6.27 10.64
C ASN A 10 20.22 -5.72 9.21
N TYR A 11 21.24 -5.90 8.36
CA TYR A 11 21.21 -5.48 6.97
C TYR A 11 20.05 -6.12 6.19
N ILE A 12 19.87 -7.44 6.34
CA ILE A 12 18.79 -8.16 5.66
C ILE A 12 17.41 -7.75 6.18
N HIS A 13 17.24 -7.53 7.49
CA HIS A 13 15.97 -7.07 8.06
C HIS A 13 15.56 -5.67 7.57
N GLN A 14 16.53 -4.82 7.23
CA GLN A 14 16.27 -3.50 6.63
C GLN A 14 15.89 -3.58 5.14
N SER A 15 16.00 -4.77 4.53
CA SER A 15 15.82 -4.98 3.10
C SER A 15 14.76 -6.05 2.81
N PRO A 16 13.46 -5.68 2.80
CA PRO A 16 12.37 -6.63 2.60
C PRO A 16 12.51 -7.49 1.33
N TYR A 17 12.98 -6.91 0.22
CA TYR A 17 13.16 -7.66 -1.04
C TYR A 17 14.28 -8.71 -0.95
N LEU A 18 15.35 -8.46 -0.17
CA LEU A 18 16.39 -9.47 0.05
C LEU A 18 15.88 -10.58 0.96
N LEU A 19 15.11 -10.24 1.98
CA LEU A 19 14.50 -11.22 2.88
C LEU A 19 13.64 -12.21 2.08
N GLU A 20 12.76 -11.71 1.21
CA GLU A 20 11.94 -12.55 0.32
C GLU A 20 12.79 -13.40 -0.62
N ALA A 21 13.77 -12.79 -1.30
CA ALA A 21 14.60 -13.50 -2.27
C ALA A 21 15.52 -14.57 -1.63
N ILE A 22 15.87 -14.41 -0.36
CA ILE A 22 16.59 -15.41 0.44
C ILE A 22 15.66 -16.55 0.84
N THR A 23 14.42 -16.25 1.25
CA THR A 23 13.40 -17.24 1.59
C THR A 23 12.99 -18.08 0.37
N ASP A 24 12.87 -17.44 -0.79
CA ASP A 24 12.48 -18.07 -2.08
C ASP A 24 13.62 -18.83 -2.77
N ASP A 25 14.81 -18.92 -2.16
CA ASP A 25 15.97 -19.62 -2.71
C ASP A 25 16.50 -19.10 -4.06
N ILE A 26 16.20 -17.84 -4.40
CA ILE A 26 16.60 -17.22 -5.68
C ILE A 26 17.86 -16.35 -5.59
N ILE A 27 18.43 -16.15 -4.40
CA ILE A 27 19.63 -15.32 -4.18
C ILE A 27 20.93 -16.10 -4.37
N ASN A 28 21.88 -15.50 -5.09
CA ASN A 28 23.28 -15.90 -5.05
C ASN A 28 24.00 -15.26 -3.85
N TYR A 29 24.23 -16.03 -2.79
CA TYR A 29 24.88 -15.52 -1.57
C TYR A 29 26.29 -14.97 -1.79
N THR A 30 27.05 -15.49 -2.74
CA THR A 30 28.41 -14.98 -3.00
C THR A 30 28.34 -13.60 -3.64
N ALA A 31 27.42 -13.41 -4.58
CA ALA A 31 27.19 -12.10 -5.20
C ALA A 31 26.66 -11.09 -4.17
N LEU A 32 25.69 -11.50 -3.35
CA LEU A 32 25.15 -10.66 -2.29
C LEU A 32 26.22 -10.28 -1.26
N ALA A 33 27.04 -11.24 -0.82
CA ALA A 33 28.11 -11.00 0.14
C ALA A 33 29.14 -9.98 -0.35
N ARG A 34 29.47 -9.98 -1.65
CA ARG A 34 30.34 -8.94 -2.25
C ARG A 34 29.67 -7.58 -2.29
N LYS A 35 28.36 -7.54 -2.61
CA LYS A 35 27.58 -6.30 -2.67
C LYS A 35 27.52 -5.58 -1.32
N ILE A 36 27.41 -6.34 -0.23
CA ILE A 36 27.17 -5.78 1.11
C ILE A 36 28.45 -5.66 1.95
N LYS A 37 29.60 -6.12 1.44
CA LYS A 37 30.86 -6.20 2.21
C LYS A 37 31.23 -4.85 2.81
N ASP A 38 31.31 -3.82 1.98
CA ASP A 38 31.84 -2.52 2.39
C ASP A 38 31.01 -1.90 3.52
N GLU A 39 29.68 -2.03 3.45
CA GLU A 39 28.75 -1.55 4.47
C GLU A 39 28.88 -2.31 5.80
N ILE A 40 29.03 -3.64 5.73
CA ILE A 40 29.24 -4.49 6.90
C ILE A 40 30.60 -4.22 7.56
N GLU A 41 31.63 -3.90 6.77
CA GLU A 41 32.95 -3.53 7.28
C GLU A 41 32.97 -2.15 7.92
N GLU A 42 32.24 -1.21 7.34
CA GLU A 42 32.03 0.12 7.90
C GLU A 42 31.33 0.04 9.27
N GLU A 43 30.25 -0.73 9.37
CA GLU A 43 29.50 -0.94 10.61
C GLU A 43 30.35 -1.62 11.71
N LEU A 44 31.23 -2.55 11.32
CA LEU A 44 32.04 -3.35 12.26
C LEU A 44 33.44 -2.79 12.50
N HIS A 45 33.82 -1.73 11.78
CA HIS A 45 35.14 -1.11 11.80
C HIS A 45 36.30 -2.12 11.64
N LYS A 46 36.14 -3.11 10.76
CA LYS A 46 37.16 -4.14 10.48
C LYS A 46 36.98 -4.77 9.11
N ASP A 47 38.08 -5.26 8.52
CA ASP A 47 38.06 -6.05 7.29
C ASP A 47 37.50 -7.46 7.54
N ILE A 48 36.64 -7.92 6.63
CA ILE A 48 35.83 -9.13 6.73
C ILE A 48 35.92 -9.89 5.42
N GLN A 49 36.27 -11.17 5.53
CA GLN A 49 36.30 -12.05 4.38
C GLN A 49 34.88 -12.30 3.85
N VAL A 50 34.71 -12.25 2.53
CA VAL A 50 33.41 -12.52 1.85
C VAL A 50 32.80 -13.85 2.31
N GLY A 51 33.64 -14.87 2.54
CA GLY A 51 33.18 -16.16 3.06
C GLY A 51 32.49 -16.10 4.42
N ALA A 52 32.90 -15.17 5.30
CA ALA A 52 32.25 -14.97 6.60
C ALA A 52 30.82 -14.43 6.45
N ILE A 53 30.61 -13.53 5.48
CA ILE A 53 29.29 -12.97 5.14
C ILE A 53 28.41 -14.06 4.51
N VAL A 54 28.96 -14.86 3.58
CA VAL A 54 28.24 -16.01 2.99
C VAL A 54 27.77 -16.98 4.08
N MET A 55 28.63 -17.28 5.06
CA MET A 55 28.27 -18.15 6.18
C MET A 55 27.21 -17.53 7.10
N ALA A 56 27.25 -16.22 7.31
CA ALA A 56 26.20 -15.51 8.04
C ALA A 56 24.84 -15.61 7.32
N LEU A 57 24.80 -15.33 6.01
CA LEU A 57 23.58 -15.44 5.18
C LEU A 57 22.98 -16.86 5.22
N LYS A 58 23.81 -17.90 5.07
CA LYS A 58 23.35 -19.31 5.15
C LYS A 58 22.76 -19.68 6.51
N ARG A 59 23.30 -19.12 7.61
CA ARG A 59 22.78 -19.33 8.97
C ARG A 59 21.51 -18.53 9.25
N LEU A 60 21.33 -17.40 8.56
CA LEU A 60 20.16 -16.55 8.70
C LEU A 60 18.91 -17.20 8.07
N LYS A 61 19.04 -17.84 6.90
CA LYS A 61 17.91 -18.42 6.15
C LYS A 61 16.96 -19.27 7.03
N PRO A 62 17.42 -20.26 7.84
CA PRO A 62 16.52 -21.03 8.69
C PRO A 62 15.75 -20.22 9.74
N LYS A 63 16.29 -19.06 10.15
CA LYS A 63 15.61 -18.14 11.08
C LYS A 63 14.50 -17.35 10.37
N LEU A 64 14.74 -16.92 9.13
CA LEU A 64 13.77 -16.17 8.32
C LEU A 64 12.53 -17.00 8.01
N ASN A 65 12.72 -18.29 7.70
CA ASN A 65 11.61 -19.23 7.43
C ASN A 65 10.71 -19.52 8.66
N ARG A 66 11.04 -19.02 9.85
CA ARG A 66 10.19 -19.10 11.05
C ARG A 66 9.36 -17.85 11.27
N LEU A 67 9.68 -16.76 10.58
CA LEU A 67 9.00 -15.48 10.62
C LEU A 67 8.06 -15.35 9.42
N ASN A 68 7.28 -16.39 9.10
CA ASN A 68 6.43 -16.45 7.89
C ASN A 68 5.24 -15.48 7.97
N ILE A 69 5.54 -14.18 8.03
CA ILE A 69 4.65 -13.06 7.79
C ILE A 69 3.94 -13.27 6.46
N GLN A 70 4.60 -13.89 5.47
CA GLN A 70 3.98 -14.25 4.20
C GLN A 70 2.84 -15.26 4.35
N ASP A 71 3.01 -16.34 5.11
CA ASP A 71 1.95 -17.35 5.31
C ASP A 71 0.78 -16.77 6.10
N GLU A 72 1.09 -15.97 7.12
CA GLU A 72 0.06 -15.28 7.88
C GLU A 72 -0.70 -14.30 6.99
N VAL A 73 -0.01 -13.37 6.32
CA VAL A 73 -0.62 -12.42 5.39
C VAL A 73 -1.44 -13.13 4.30
N LEU A 74 -0.92 -14.21 3.71
CA LEU A 74 -1.64 -14.99 2.70
C LEU A 74 -2.93 -15.60 3.28
N SER A 75 -2.86 -16.15 4.50
CA SER A 75 -4.03 -16.68 5.19
C SER A 75 -5.11 -15.61 5.46
N TYR A 76 -4.72 -14.35 5.63
CA TYR A 76 -5.66 -13.23 5.79
C TYR A 76 -6.18 -12.71 4.44
N VAL A 77 -5.34 -12.66 3.42
CA VAL A 77 -5.73 -12.29 2.04
C VAL A 77 -6.78 -13.28 1.52
N ASN A 78 -6.61 -14.57 1.77
CA ASN A 78 -7.58 -15.61 1.40
C ASN A 78 -8.92 -15.50 2.14
N LYS A 79 -8.96 -14.77 3.27
CA LYS A 79 -10.18 -14.48 4.03
C LYS A 79 -10.82 -13.14 3.65
N MET A 80 -10.21 -12.37 2.73
CA MET A 80 -10.77 -11.10 2.29
C MET A 80 -12.13 -11.34 1.64
N GLY A 81 -13.06 -10.46 1.97
CA GLY A 81 -14.46 -10.62 1.61
C GLY A 81 -14.78 -10.14 0.20
N GLU A 82 -16.02 -9.66 0.07
CA GLU A 82 -16.54 -9.11 -1.17
C GLU A 82 -15.66 -7.97 -1.72
N ILE A 83 -15.50 -7.98 -3.05
CA ILE A 83 -14.86 -6.92 -3.83
C ILE A 83 -15.96 -6.11 -4.50
N ILE A 84 -16.01 -4.82 -4.21
CA ILE A 84 -16.97 -3.87 -4.79
C ILE A 84 -16.23 -2.97 -5.77
N VAL A 85 -16.76 -2.85 -6.98
CA VAL A 85 -16.21 -1.98 -8.03
C VAL A 85 -17.16 -0.82 -8.28
N ARG A 86 -16.62 0.41 -8.32
CA ARG A 86 -17.32 1.61 -8.76
C ARG A 86 -16.53 2.25 -9.90
N SER A 87 -17.25 2.76 -10.88
CA SER A 87 -16.69 3.49 -12.03
C SER A 87 -17.21 4.93 -12.01
N ASP A 88 -16.70 5.75 -12.92
CA ASP A 88 -17.10 7.14 -13.09
C ASP A 88 -16.94 7.95 -11.81
N LEU A 89 -15.73 7.90 -11.26
CA LEU A 89 -15.31 8.71 -10.12
C LEU A 89 -14.47 9.90 -10.57
N ILE A 90 -14.44 10.89 -9.68
CA ILE A 90 -13.66 12.10 -9.79
C ILE A 90 -13.03 12.42 -8.43
N ASP A 91 -11.78 12.86 -8.45
CA ASP A 91 -11.05 13.31 -7.27
C ASP A 91 -10.76 14.81 -7.38
N PHE A 92 -11.06 15.54 -6.32
CA PHE A 92 -10.72 16.94 -6.14
C PHE A 92 -9.76 17.10 -4.98
N THR A 93 -8.61 17.71 -5.22
CA THR A 93 -7.65 18.06 -4.18
C THR A 93 -7.72 19.56 -3.93
N PHE A 94 -8.14 19.95 -2.73
CA PHE A 94 -8.21 21.34 -2.30
C PHE A 94 -7.11 21.63 -1.29
N LYS A 95 -6.57 22.84 -1.31
CA LYS A 95 -5.69 23.31 -0.24
C LYS A 95 -6.47 23.45 1.06
N ASN A 96 -5.87 23.06 2.18
CA ASN A 96 -6.51 23.22 3.48
C ASN A 96 -6.81 24.68 3.79
N SER A 97 -8.05 24.96 4.17
CA SER A 97 -8.53 26.29 4.57
C SER A 97 -9.42 26.21 5.82
N VAL A 98 -9.69 27.36 6.44
CA VAL A 98 -10.60 27.46 7.59
C VAL A 98 -12.08 27.24 7.21
N THR A 99 -12.43 27.47 5.95
CA THR A 99 -13.80 27.32 5.42
C THR A 99 -14.11 25.91 4.94
N LEU A 100 -13.09 25.09 4.67
CA LEU A 100 -13.23 23.76 4.08
C LEU A 100 -14.17 22.82 4.84
N ILE A 101 -14.12 22.84 6.18
CA ILE A 101 -15.01 22.03 7.02
C ILE A 101 -16.49 22.42 6.82
N GLN A 102 -16.78 23.72 6.69
CA GLN A 102 -18.15 24.19 6.44
C GLN A 102 -18.64 23.74 5.06
N LYS A 103 -17.75 23.71 4.07
CA LYS A 103 -18.05 23.20 2.72
C LYS A 103 -18.34 21.71 2.73
N GLN A 104 -17.53 20.92 3.43
CA GLN A 104 -17.77 19.48 3.61
C GLN A 104 -19.11 19.20 4.30
N GLN A 105 -19.45 19.94 5.35
CA GLN A 105 -20.76 19.82 6.00
C GLN A 105 -21.91 20.10 5.03
N LYS A 106 -21.78 21.13 4.19
CA LYS A 106 -22.78 21.44 3.17
C LYS A 106 -22.88 20.31 2.14
N LEU A 107 -21.75 19.79 1.65
CA LEU A 107 -21.72 18.68 0.70
C LEU A 107 -22.42 17.45 1.26
N LEU A 108 -22.08 17.03 2.49
CA LEU A 108 -22.68 15.87 3.13
C LEU A 108 -24.20 16.00 3.24
N ARG A 109 -24.72 17.20 3.56
CA ARG A 109 -26.17 17.46 3.61
C ARG A 109 -26.85 17.36 2.24
N GLU A 110 -26.22 17.89 1.18
CA GLU A 110 -26.79 17.84 -0.17
C GLU A 110 -26.86 16.40 -0.70
N ILE A 111 -25.90 15.55 -0.32
CA ILE A 111 -25.78 14.19 -0.86
C ILE A 111 -26.40 13.11 0.05
N GLU A 112 -26.83 13.44 1.28
CA GLU A 112 -27.26 12.47 2.31
C GLU A 112 -28.40 11.53 1.85
N ASN A 113 -29.30 12.02 0.99
CA ASN A 113 -30.46 11.28 0.49
C ASN A 113 -30.25 10.71 -0.92
N MET A 114 -29.09 10.97 -1.53
CA MET A 114 -28.78 10.45 -2.85
C MET A 114 -28.36 8.99 -2.75
N LYS A 115 -29.05 8.12 -3.50
CA LYS A 115 -28.68 6.71 -3.59
C LYS A 115 -27.55 6.50 -4.59
N ASP A 116 -26.78 5.44 -4.38
CA ASP A 116 -25.73 4.97 -5.30
C ASP A 116 -24.65 6.02 -5.61
N ILE A 117 -24.32 6.86 -4.63
CA ILE A 117 -23.16 7.74 -4.69
C ILE A 117 -21.97 7.06 -4.00
N PHE A 118 -20.79 7.25 -4.57
CA PHE A 118 -19.54 7.07 -3.85
C PHE A 118 -19.09 8.44 -3.33
N HIS A 119 -18.66 8.49 -2.08
CA HIS A 119 -18.05 9.66 -1.49
C HIS A 119 -17.01 9.22 -0.46
N ALA A 120 -15.80 9.73 -0.60
CA ALA A 120 -14.74 9.63 0.39
C ALA A 120 -14.04 10.99 0.50
N SER A 121 -13.66 11.37 1.71
CA SER A 121 -12.90 12.58 1.95
C SER A 121 -11.73 12.29 2.89
N SER A 122 -10.55 12.72 2.49
CA SER A 122 -9.30 12.49 3.21
C SER A 122 -8.64 13.83 3.48
N LYS A 123 -8.53 14.23 4.75
CA LYS A 123 -7.84 15.47 5.14
C LYS A 123 -6.41 15.17 5.56
N GLY A 124 -5.45 15.61 4.74
CA GLY A 124 -4.03 15.62 5.07
C GLY A 124 -3.62 16.86 5.86
N VAL A 125 -2.31 16.99 6.11
CA VAL A 125 -1.72 18.15 6.79
C VAL A 125 -1.84 19.42 5.93
N TYR A 126 -1.67 19.29 4.61
CA TYR A 126 -1.60 20.43 3.67
C TYR A 126 -2.82 20.58 2.77
N GLU A 127 -3.46 19.47 2.44
CA GLU A 127 -4.54 19.41 1.46
C GLU A 127 -5.62 18.45 1.91
N THR A 128 -6.78 18.53 1.25
CA THR A 128 -7.90 17.64 1.44
C THR A 128 -8.37 17.13 0.10
N ASN A 129 -8.47 15.80 -0.01
CA ASN A 129 -9.04 15.12 -1.16
C ASN A 129 -10.53 14.86 -0.95
N ILE A 130 -11.28 14.95 -2.03
CA ILE A 130 -12.69 14.59 -2.11
C ILE A 130 -12.86 13.73 -3.35
N VAL A 131 -12.96 12.42 -3.13
CA VAL A 131 -13.31 11.46 -4.16
C VAL A 131 -14.82 11.28 -4.15
N SER A 132 -15.44 11.41 -5.32
CA SER A 132 -16.88 11.32 -5.46
C SER A 132 -17.30 10.68 -6.77
N SER A 133 -18.55 10.23 -6.85
CA SER A 133 -19.16 9.90 -8.13
C SER A 133 -19.23 11.14 -9.03
N LYS A 134 -18.87 10.99 -10.30
CA LYS A 134 -18.93 12.03 -11.34
C LYS A 134 -20.30 12.73 -11.40
N LYS A 135 -21.39 12.01 -11.12
CA LYS A 135 -22.76 12.56 -11.11
C LYS A 135 -23.01 13.68 -10.09
N ILE A 136 -22.14 13.86 -9.08
CA ILE A 136 -22.23 14.97 -8.11
C ILE A 136 -21.14 16.03 -8.32
N GLU A 137 -20.43 16.01 -9.45
CA GLU A 137 -19.39 16.98 -9.79
C GLU A 137 -19.89 18.43 -9.67
N ASP A 138 -21.00 18.77 -10.31
CA ASP A 138 -21.57 20.13 -10.28
C ASP A 138 -21.86 20.61 -8.86
N ILE A 139 -22.27 19.68 -7.97
CA ILE A 139 -22.55 19.98 -6.56
C ILE A 139 -21.25 20.30 -5.83
N VAL A 140 -20.20 19.51 -6.05
CA VAL A 140 -18.87 19.74 -5.46
C VAL A 140 -18.31 21.07 -5.97
N GLU A 141 -18.31 21.31 -7.28
CA GLU A 141 -17.77 22.55 -7.86
C GLU A 141 -18.51 23.80 -7.34
N ASN A 142 -19.84 23.75 -7.22
CA ASN A 142 -20.61 24.86 -6.69
C ASN A 142 -20.34 25.12 -5.20
N ILE A 143 -20.24 24.07 -4.38
CA ILE A 143 -20.00 24.21 -2.93
C ILE A 143 -18.58 24.72 -2.66
N PHE A 144 -17.59 24.16 -3.36
CA PHE A 144 -16.17 24.42 -3.15
C PHE A 144 -15.59 25.49 -4.08
N GLY A 145 -16.39 26.15 -4.92
CA GLY A 145 -15.91 27.15 -5.90
C GLY A 145 -15.19 28.37 -5.32
N SER A 146 -15.22 28.58 -4.00
CA SER A 146 -14.44 29.61 -3.29
C SER A 146 -13.13 29.09 -2.68
N GLU A 147 -12.89 27.78 -2.72
CA GLU A 147 -11.68 27.14 -2.21
C GLU A 147 -10.59 27.08 -3.30
N GLU A 148 -9.33 26.95 -2.88
CA GLU A 148 -8.20 26.80 -3.81
C GLU A 148 -8.09 25.33 -4.26
N LEU A 149 -8.55 25.04 -5.48
CA LEU A 149 -8.42 23.73 -6.12
C LEU A 149 -6.98 23.55 -6.63
N LEU A 150 -6.28 22.55 -6.10
CA LEU A 150 -4.91 22.19 -6.49
C LEU A 150 -4.92 21.23 -7.67
N HIS A 151 -5.72 20.16 -7.59
CA HIS A 151 -5.82 19.12 -8.61
C HIS A 151 -7.26 18.63 -8.79
N LYS A 152 -7.58 18.24 -10.01
CA LYS A 152 -8.83 17.58 -10.39
C LYS A 152 -8.49 16.42 -11.30
N THR A 153 -8.84 15.21 -10.89
CA THR A 153 -8.55 13.98 -11.66
C THR A 153 -9.85 13.28 -11.99
N GLU A 154 -10.08 13.05 -13.28
CA GLU A 154 -11.28 12.42 -13.81
C GLU A 154 -11.00 11.01 -14.31
N LYS A 155 -12.06 10.29 -14.70
CA LYS A 155 -11.97 8.92 -15.24
C LYS A 155 -11.29 7.99 -14.25
N LEU A 156 -11.72 8.06 -13.00
CA LEU A 156 -11.27 7.17 -11.94
C LEU A 156 -12.29 6.07 -11.70
N GLY A 157 -11.82 4.92 -11.23
CA GLY A 157 -12.63 3.88 -10.62
C GLY A 157 -12.15 3.59 -9.21
N ALA A 158 -13.02 2.96 -8.42
CA ALA A 158 -12.69 2.45 -7.10
C ALA A 158 -12.85 0.94 -7.05
N ILE A 159 -11.92 0.27 -6.37
CA ILE A 159 -12.06 -1.12 -5.96
C ILE A 159 -11.95 -1.18 -4.45
N THR A 160 -13.06 -1.50 -3.80
CA THR A 160 -13.14 -1.69 -2.36
C THR A 160 -13.09 -3.18 -2.05
N MET A 161 -12.25 -3.58 -1.09
CA MET A 161 -12.29 -4.92 -0.54
C MET A 161 -12.54 -4.88 0.95
N ARG A 162 -13.39 -5.79 1.42
CA ARG A 162 -13.62 -5.99 2.84
C ARG A 162 -12.47 -6.78 3.47
N LEU A 163 -11.89 -6.21 4.51
CA LEU A 163 -10.88 -6.86 5.33
C LEU A 163 -11.56 -7.70 6.43
N PRO A 164 -10.97 -8.84 6.84
CA PRO A 164 -11.48 -9.65 7.95
C PRO A 164 -11.59 -8.84 9.25
N ALA A 165 -12.51 -9.18 10.16
CA ALA A 165 -12.65 -8.46 11.43
C ALA A 165 -11.40 -8.53 12.33
N ASP A 166 -10.61 -9.61 12.17
CA ASP A 166 -9.36 -9.85 12.90
C ASP A 166 -8.13 -9.17 12.24
N ASN A 167 -8.34 -8.32 11.22
CA ASN A 167 -7.28 -7.67 10.43
C ASN A 167 -6.45 -6.61 11.19
N ILE A 168 -6.92 -6.12 12.34
CA ILE A 168 -6.36 -4.93 13.02
C ILE A 168 -4.91 -5.18 13.49
N THR A 169 -4.47 -6.44 13.58
CA THR A 169 -3.21 -6.82 14.23
C THR A 169 -2.17 -7.48 13.34
N VAL A 170 -2.41 -7.63 12.02
CA VAL A 170 -1.48 -8.36 11.13
C VAL A 170 -0.60 -7.39 10.34
N PRO A 171 0.70 -7.29 10.64
CA PRO A 171 1.61 -6.47 9.86
C PRO A 171 1.75 -6.99 8.43
N GLY A 172 1.86 -6.10 7.45
CA GLY A 172 2.25 -6.45 6.08
C GLY A 172 1.10 -6.69 5.08
N ILE A 173 -0.17 -6.67 5.50
CA ILE A 173 -1.31 -6.83 4.58
C ILE A 173 -1.31 -5.77 3.46
N TYR A 174 -1.20 -4.48 3.82
CA TYR A 174 -1.15 -3.40 2.84
C TYR A 174 0.08 -3.49 1.94
N TYR A 175 1.24 -3.84 2.50
CA TYR A 175 2.46 -4.06 1.72
C TYR A 175 2.22 -5.13 0.65
N TYR A 176 1.69 -6.29 1.04
CA TYR A 176 1.43 -7.40 0.11
C TYR A 176 0.50 -6.99 -1.04
N ILE A 177 -0.60 -6.30 -0.75
CA ILE A 177 -1.56 -5.83 -1.76
C ILE A 177 -0.92 -4.80 -2.70
N LEU A 178 -0.38 -3.71 -2.13
CA LEU A 178 0.16 -2.60 -2.91
C LEU A 178 1.37 -3.04 -3.74
N LYS A 179 2.18 -3.96 -3.21
CA LYS A 179 3.29 -4.59 -3.92
C LYS A 179 2.80 -5.30 -5.18
N LYS A 180 1.79 -6.18 -5.07
CA LYS A 180 1.25 -6.91 -6.24
C LYS A 180 0.75 -5.96 -7.32
N ILE A 181 0.05 -4.90 -6.92
CA ILE A 181 -0.47 -3.87 -7.85
C ILE A 181 0.67 -3.12 -8.54
N ALA A 182 1.70 -2.72 -7.78
CA ALA A 182 2.87 -2.05 -8.32
C ALA A 182 3.66 -2.93 -9.31
N TRP A 183 3.76 -4.24 -9.04
CA TRP A 183 4.40 -5.21 -9.96
C TRP A 183 3.70 -5.33 -11.30
N GLU A 184 2.37 -5.16 -11.32
CA GLU A 184 1.61 -5.09 -12.55
C GLU A 184 1.80 -3.75 -13.27
N GLY A 185 2.45 -2.75 -12.68
CA GLY A 185 2.59 -1.41 -13.25
C GLY A 185 1.30 -0.60 -13.23
N ILE A 186 0.43 -0.86 -12.25
CA ILE A 186 -0.82 -0.10 -12.04
C ILE A 186 -0.52 1.07 -11.09
N ASN A 187 -0.80 2.29 -11.52
CA ASN A 187 -0.69 3.46 -10.65
C ASN A 187 -1.92 3.57 -9.75
N ILE A 188 -1.69 3.88 -8.48
CA ILE A 188 -2.74 4.13 -7.49
C ILE A 188 -2.83 5.63 -7.26
N SER A 189 -3.99 6.21 -7.52
CA SER A 189 -4.25 7.64 -7.30
C SER A 189 -4.47 7.94 -5.82
N GLU A 190 -5.26 7.11 -5.13
CA GLU A 190 -5.52 7.26 -3.69
C GLU A 190 -5.80 5.89 -3.06
N VAL A 191 -5.48 5.76 -1.77
CA VAL A 191 -5.87 4.64 -0.93
C VAL A 191 -6.72 5.17 0.22
N VAL A 192 -7.98 4.73 0.29
CA VAL A 192 -8.90 5.06 1.38
C VAL A 192 -9.11 3.82 2.22
N SER A 193 -8.87 3.89 3.52
CA SER A 193 -9.08 2.75 4.43
C SER A 193 -9.92 3.13 5.63
N THR A 194 -10.81 2.22 6.02
CA THR A 194 -11.43 2.22 7.35
C THR A 194 -10.90 1.01 8.14
N THR A 195 -11.48 0.73 9.30
CA THR A 195 -11.07 -0.41 10.14
C THR A 195 -11.14 -1.74 9.40
N ASN A 196 -12.15 -1.96 8.55
CA ASN A 196 -12.44 -3.28 7.99
C ASN A 196 -12.66 -3.28 6.47
N GLU A 197 -12.24 -2.23 5.78
CA GLU A 197 -12.23 -2.19 4.33
C GLU A 197 -11.15 -1.24 3.86
N PHE A 198 -10.63 -1.51 2.66
CA PHE A 198 -9.77 -0.58 1.97
C PHE A 198 -10.26 -0.42 0.54
N THR A 199 -10.06 0.76 -0.01
CA THR A 199 -10.49 1.16 -1.33
C THR A 199 -9.31 1.74 -2.08
N LEU A 200 -9.07 1.23 -3.28
CA LEU A 200 -8.08 1.75 -4.20
C LEU A 200 -8.78 2.62 -5.23
N ILE A 201 -8.32 3.86 -5.37
CA ILE A 201 -8.73 4.75 -6.45
C ILE A 201 -7.66 4.70 -7.53
N ILE A 202 -8.07 4.34 -8.74
CA ILE A 202 -7.19 4.05 -9.88
C ILE A 202 -7.79 4.61 -11.17
N ASP A 203 -6.98 4.73 -12.22
CA ASP A 203 -7.48 5.07 -13.56
C ASP A 203 -8.53 4.03 -14.01
N GLN A 204 -9.63 4.50 -14.59
CA GLN A 204 -10.73 3.68 -15.07
C GLN A 204 -10.25 2.55 -16.01
N LYS A 205 -9.18 2.79 -16.78
CA LYS A 205 -8.61 1.78 -17.70
C LYS A 205 -7.98 0.58 -16.98
N ASP A 206 -7.52 0.77 -15.74
CA ASP A 206 -6.81 -0.25 -14.97
C ASP A 206 -7.73 -1.01 -13.99
N VAL A 207 -9.02 -0.63 -13.90
CA VAL A 207 -10.01 -1.25 -13.00
C VAL A 207 -10.14 -2.75 -13.22
N ASN A 208 -10.35 -3.19 -14.47
CA ASN A 208 -10.54 -4.62 -14.75
C ASN A 208 -9.27 -5.44 -14.45
N ARG A 209 -8.08 -4.90 -14.74
CA ARG A 209 -6.80 -5.55 -14.43
C ARG A 209 -6.61 -5.68 -12.92
N THR A 210 -6.89 -4.61 -12.19
CA THR A 210 -6.76 -4.57 -10.72
C THR A 210 -7.76 -5.51 -10.05
N PHE A 211 -9.01 -5.52 -10.51
CA PHE A 211 -10.04 -6.46 -10.02
C PHE A 211 -9.58 -7.91 -10.20
N SER A 212 -9.11 -8.26 -11.41
CA SER A 212 -8.65 -9.61 -11.72
C SER A 212 -7.47 -10.03 -10.84
N LEU A 213 -6.51 -9.11 -10.64
CA LEU A 213 -5.36 -9.34 -9.76
C LEU A 213 -5.81 -9.64 -8.32
N LEU A 214 -6.65 -8.78 -7.76
CA LEU A 214 -7.14 -8.92 -6.39
C LEU A 214 -8.02 -10.16 -6.22
N HIS A 215 -8.89 -10.45 -7.18
CA HIS A 215 -9.72 -11.65 -7.17
C HIS A 215 -8.87 -12.93 -7.19
N ASN A 216 -7.81 -12.97 -8.00
CA ASN A 216 -6.90 -14.11 -8.04
C ASN A 216 -6.08 -14.27 -6.76
N MET A 217 -5.85 -13.20 -6.00
CA MET A 217 -5.15 -13.26 -4.72
C MET A 217 -5.99 -13.90 -3.62
N THR A 218 -7.32 -13.76 -3.65
CA THR A 218 -8.21 -14.29 -2.60
C THR A 218 -8.63 -15.75 -2.82
N GLN A 219 -8.27 -16.35 -3.97
CA GLN A 219 -8.66 -17.71 -4.38
C GLN A 219 -7.52 -18.75 -4.27
N GLN A 220 -6.40 -18.43 -3.61
CA GLN A 220 -5.23 -19.32 -3.51
C GLN A 220 -5.21 -20.22 -2.27
#